data_AF-A0A821ABV2-F1
#
_entry.id   AF-A0A821ABV2-F1
#
_cell.length_a   1.000
_cell.length_b   1.000
_cell.length_c   1.000
_cell.angle_alpha   90.00
_cell.angle_beta   90.00
_cell.angle_gamma   90.00
#
_symmetry.space_group_name_H-M   'P 1'
#
loop_
_entity.id
_entity.type
_entity.pdbx_description
1 polymer ?
#
loop_
_entity_poly.entity_id
_entity_poly.type
_entity_poly.pdbx_seq_one_letter_code
_entity_poly.pdbx_strand_id
1 'polypeptide(L)'
;KEQGQSWDGAYFRGIILQQHVIPFLRDPTNVLDTDEVTFLDDKAPCMKANATQHLPDMNPAENIGAIIKDKVEELMASEDRQNRYNYDILKTNVENTLKDLENDTDLFIDLLCSMNKRFDALKAAEG
;
A
#
# COMPACT_ATOMS: atom_id res chain seq x y z
N LYS A 1 3.50 -15.61 0.55
CA LYS A 1 4.83 -15.90 1.13
C LYS A 1 5.27 -17.26 0.61
N GLU A 2 6.51 -17.41 0.16
CA GLU A 2 7.15 -18.71 0.34
C GLU A 2 7.49 -18.84 1.83
N GLN A 3 7.20 -20.00 2.41
CA GLN A 3 7.17 -20.22 3.85
C GLN A 3 8.48 -19.80 4.53
N GLY A 4 8.42 -18.89 5.52
CA GLY A 4 9.54 -18.58 6.41
C GLY A 4 10.30 -17.27 6.17
N GLN A 5 9.96 -16.46 5.17
CA GLN A 5 10.66 -15.18 4.96
C GLN A 5 10.35 -14.13 6.05
N SER A 6 11.42 -13.54 6.59
CA SER A 6 11.43 -12.37 7.47
C SER A 6 11.31 -11.10 6.62
N TRP A 7 10.42 -10.19 7.02
CA TRP A 7 10.34 -8.85 6.42
C TRP A 7 11.43 -7.98 7.03
N ASP A 8 12.68 -8.20 6.62
CA ASP A 8 13.83 -7.41 7.05
C ASP A 8 14.20 -6.34 6.03
N GLY A 9 15.19 -5.51 6.38
CA GLY A 9 15.67 -4.46 5.48
C GLY A 9 16.33 -5.00 4.20
N ALA A 10 16.82 -6.23 4.20
CA ALA A 10 17.39 -6.85 3.00
C ALA A 10 16.29 -7.26 2.01
N TYR A 11 15.20 -7.83 2.51
CA TYR A 11 14.01 -8.13 1.70
C TYR A 11 13.39 -6.86 1.13
N PHE A 12 13.20 -5.83 1.97
CA PHE A 12 12.66 -4.54 1.51
C PHE A 12 13.53 -3.91 0.43
N ARG A 13 14.85 -3.85 0.62
CA ARG A 13 15.76 -3.30 -0.39
C ARG A 13 15.82 -4.15 -1.66
N GLY A 14 16.06 -5.45 -1.51
CA GLY A 14 16.39 -6.35 -2.62
C GLY A 14 15.20 -6.77 -3.45
N ILE A 15 14.03 -6.93 -2.82
CA ILE A 15 12.81 -7.35 -3.51
C ILE A 15 11.93 -6.12 -3.78
N ILE A 16 11.47 -5.42 -2.74
CA ILE A 16 10.50 -4.34 -2.92
C ILE A 16 11.09 -3.18 -3.73
N LEU A 17 12.21 -2.60 -3.30
CA LEU A 17 12.79 -1.44 -3.98
C LEU A 17 13.44 -1.82 -5.32
N GLN A 18 14.36 -2.77 -5.31
CA GLN A 18 15.19 -3.06 -6.49
C GLN A 18 14.44 -3.80 -7.60
N GLN A 19 13.51 -4.70 -7.29
CA GLN A 19 12.83 -5.51 -8.30
C GLN A 19 11.47 -4.95 -8.72
N HIS A 20 10.82 -4.12 -7.88
CA HIS A 20 9.48 -3.62 -8.17
C HIS A 20 9.43 -2.10 -8.30
N VAL A 21 9.76 -1.35 -7.23
CA VAL A 21 9.56 0.11 -7.21
C VAL A 21 10.49 0.85 -8.18
N ILE A 22 11.79 0.59 -8.15
CA ILE A 22 12.76 1.29 -9.02
C ILE A 22 12.50 0.98 -10.50
N PRO A 23 12.28 -0.28 -10.92
CA PRO A 23 11.93 -0.58 -12.31
C PRO A 23 10.65 0.13 -12.76
N PHE A 24 9.62 0.16 -11.92
CA PHE A 24 8.40 0.92 -12.20
C PHE A 24 8.70 2.41 -12.39
N LEU A 25 9.41 3.06 -11.47
CA LEU A 25 9.74 4.49 -11.59
C LEU A 25 10.60 4.84 -12.82
N ARG A 26 11.40 3.89 -13.31
CA ARG A 26 12.28 4.06 -14.47
C ARG A 26 11.65 3.66 -15.79
N ASP A 27 10.41 3.15 -15.79
CA ASP A 27 9.72 2.79 -17.01
C ASP A 27 9.44 4.05 -17.83
N PRO A 28 10.00 4.19 -19.05
CA PRO A 28 9.79 5.37 -19.87
C PRO A 28 8.33 5.58 -20.32
N THR A 29 7.44 4.58 -20.15
CA THR A 29 6.01 4.78 -20.41
C THR A 29 5.27 5.44 -19.26
N ASN A 30 5.89 5.54 -18.08
CA ASN A 30 5.29 6.22 -16.93
C ASN A 30 5.46 7.73 -17.06
N VAL A 31 4.39 8.47 -16.79
CA VAL A 31 4.36 9.95 -16.83
C VAL A 31 4.86 10.53 -15.50
N LEU A 32 5.94 9.96 -14.96
CA LEU A 32 6.53 10.38 -13.69
C LEU A 32 7.93 10.92 -13.96
N ASP A 33 8.17 12.16 -13.55
CA ASP A 33 9.53 12.68 -13.46
C ASP A 33 10.14 12.16 -12.15
N THR A 34 11.16 11.30 -12.25
CA THR A 34 11.80 10.71 -11.08
C THR A 34 12.45 11.75 -10.17
N ASP A 35 12.77 12.95 -10.69
CA ASP A 35 13.33 14.04 -9.89
C ASP A 35 12.27 14.79 -9.07
N GLU A 36 10.97 14.59 -9.38
CA GLU A 36 9.83 15.22 -8.70
C GLU A 36 9.04 14.24 -7.80
N VAL A 37 9.44 12.97 -7.74
CA VAL A 37 8.74 11.94 -6.94
C VAL A 37 9.22 11.96 -5.49
N THR A 38 8.27 12.03 -4.55
CA THR A 38 8.53 11.82 -3.12
C THR A 38 8.04 10.44 -2.70
N PHE A 39 8.94 9.60 -2.17
CA PHE A 39 8.59 8.30 -1.59
C PHE A 39 8.18 8.48 -0.12
N LEU A 40 6.93 8.17 0.20
CA LEU A 40 6.38 8.23 1.56
C LEU A 40 6.22 6.80 2.09
N ASP A 41 6.81 6.52 3.25
CA ASP A 41 6.68 5.22 3.93
C ASP A 41 6.31 5.36 5.40
N ASP A 42 5.90 4.24 5.99
CA ASP A 42 5.84 4.12 7.43
C ASP A 42 7.23 3.75 7.96
N LYS A 43 7.56 4.23 9.16
CA LYS A 43 8.89 4.03 9.75
C LYS A 43 9.03 2.64 10.37
N ALA A 44 8.57 1.60 9.67
CA ALA A 44 8.73 0.21 10.07
C ALA A 44 10.22 -0.12 10.25
N PRO A 45 10.59 -1.03 11.17
CA PRO A 45 12.00 -1.36 11.41
C PRO A 45 12.78 -1.81 10.16
N CYS A 46 12.11 -2.46 9.21
CA CYS A 46 12.69 -2.86 7.92
C CYS A 46 12.96 -1.68 6.96
N MET A 47 12.35 -0.52 7.21
CA MET A 47 12.49 0.71 6.40
C MET A 47 13.42 1.74 7.05
N LYS A 48 13.84 1.53 8.32
CA LYS A 48 14.70 2.47 9.06
C LYS A 48 16.20 2.30 8.76
N ALA A 49 16.85 3.38 8.31
CA ALA A 49 18.29 3.60 8.54
C ALA A 49 18.60 4.54 9.73
N ASN A 50 17.65 5.36 10.21
CA ASN A 50 17.72 6.04 11.51
C ASN A 50 16.35 6.59 11.93
N ALA A 51 16.12 6.65 13.23
CA ALA A 51 14.80 6.74 13.88
C ALA A 51 14.04 8.08 13.68
N THR A 52 12.71 7.99 13.58
CA THR A 52 11.73 8.97 14.11
C THR A 52 10.34 8.31 14.19
N GLN A 53 9.38 8.95 14.86
CA GLN A 53 8.15 8.38 15.44
C GLN A 53 6.96 8.25 14.45
N HIS A 54 5.97 7.42 14.81
CA HIS A 54 4.83 6.93 14.02
C HIS A 54 3.62 7.88 13.95
N LEU A 55 3.00 8.02 12.77
CA LEU A 55 1.66 8.56 12.55
C LEU A 55 0.95 7.76 11.43
N PRO A 56 0.38 6.58 11.75
CA PRO A 56 -0.28 5.68 10.79
C PRO A 56 -1.41 6.38 10.01
N ASP A 57 -2.25 7.16 10.71
CA ASP A 57 -3.41 7.87 10.16
C ASP A 57 -3.07 8.90 9.05
N MET A 58 -1.79 9.26 8.89
CA MET A 58 -1.35 10.19 7.85
C MET A 58 -0.84 9.49 6.58
N ASN A 59 -0.76 8.16 6.55
CA ASN A 59 -0.30 7.42 5.39
C ASN A 59 -1.49 7.00 4.49
N PRO A 60 -1.61 7.50 3.24
CA PRO A 60 -2.64 7.06 2.30
C PRO A 60 -2.62 5.54 2.07
N ALA A 61 -1.47 4.89 2.26
CA ALA A 61 -1.32 3.45 2.14
C ALA A 61 -2.21 2.67 3.14
N GLU A 62 -2.53 3.26 4.30
CA GLU A 62 -3.46 2.62 5.24
C GLU A 62 -4.91 2.71 4.78
N ASN A 63 -5.27 3.82 4.13
CA ASN A 63 -6.63 4.00 3.58
C ASN A 63 -6.88 3.06 2.40
N ILE A 64 -5.93 2.94 1.48
CA ILE A 64 -6.05 1.96 0.39
C ILE A 64 -6.02 0.54 0.94
N GLY A 65 -5.24 0.27 2.00
CA GLY A 65 -5.25 -1.01 2.70
C GLY A 65 -6.63 -1.38 3.27
N ALA A 66 -7.32 -0.41 3.88
CA ALA A 66 -8.70 -0.60 4.36
C ALA A 66 -9.68 -0.87 3.20
N ILE A 67 -9.60 -0.10 2.11
CA ILE A 67 -10.46 -0.30 0.92
C ILE A 67 -10.26 -1.69 0.31
N ILE A 68 -9.00 -2.12 0.14
CA ILE A 68 -8.67 -3.45 -0.38
C ILE A 68 -9.23 -4.52 0.57
N LYS A 69 -9.04 -4.35 1.87
CA LYS A 69 -9.54 -5.29 2.87
C LYS A 69 -11.07 -5.44 2.77
N ASP A 70 -11.81 -4.34 2.76
CA ASP A 70 -13.27 -4.36 2.73
C ASP A 70 -13.79 -5.07 1.47
N LYS A 71 -13.24 -4.72 0.29
CA LYS A 71 -13.56 -5.39 -0.98
C LYS A 71 -13.23 -6.89 -0.97
N VAL A 72 -12.07 -7.26 -0.44
CA VAL A 72 -11.66 -8.67 -0.36
C VAL A 72 -12.54 -9.43 0.64
N GLU A 73 -12.90 -8.84 1.76
CA GLU A 73 -13.82 -9.46 2.73
C GLU A 73 -15.20 -9.72 2.12
N GLU A 74 -15.73 -8.80 1.31
CA GLU A 74 -16.97 -8.99 0.54
C GLU A 74 -16.86 -10.17 -0.44
N LEU A 75 -15.77 -10.24 -1.22
CA LEU A 75 -15.51 -11.35 -2.13
C LEU A 75 -15.43 -12.68 -1.37
N MET A 76 -14.66 -12.74 -0.30
CA MET A 76 -14.49 -13.95 0.52
C MET A 76 -15.80 -14.36 1.23
N ALA A 77 -16.69 -13.42 1.54
CA ALA A 77 -18.01 -13.72 2.09
C ALA A 77 -18.94 -14.39 1.06
N SER A 78 -18.77 -14.05 -0.23
CA SER A 78 -19.52 -14.64 -1.34
C SER A 78 -19.02 -16.03 -1.76
N GLU A 79 -17.78 -16.38 -1.40
CA GLU A 79 -17.19 -17.70 -1.66
C GLU A 79 -17.87 -18.84 -0.90
N ASP A 80 -17.84 -20.03 -1.50
CA ASP A 80 -18.28 -21.27 -0.88
C ASP A 80 -17.56 -21.53 0.46
N ARG A 81 -18.26 -22.12 1.43
CA ARG A 81 -17.73 -22.30 2.80
C ARG A 81 -16.42 -23.08 2.87
N GLN A 82 -16.19 -24.00 1.94
CA GLN A 82 -14.94 -24.78 1.87
C GLN A 82 -13.77 -23.97 1.29
N ASN A 83 -14.08 -22.91 0.55
CA ASN A 83 -13.15 -22.06 -0.18
C ASN A 83 -12.77 -20.78 0.57
N ARG A 84 -13.63 -20.33 1.50
CA ARG A 84 -13.47 -19.09 2.27
C ARG A 84 -12.17 -18.95 3.07
N TYR A 85 -11.48 -20.04 3.37
CA TYR A 85 -10.20 -20.02 4.10
C TYR A 85 -9.03 -20.53 3.27
N ASN A 86 -9.22 -20.68 1.96
CA ASN A 86 -8.17 -21.12 1.05
C ASN A 86 -7.24 -19.93 0.72
N TYR A 87 -5.94 -20.13 0.91
CA TYR A 87 -4.91 -19.13 0.62
C TYR A 87 -4.88 -18.72 -0.86
N ASP A 88 -5.04 -19.65 -1.79
CA ASP A 88 -4.97 -19.37 -3.22
C ASP A 88 -6.17 -18.54 -3.69
N ILE A 89 -7.33 -18.75 -3.07
CA ILE A 89 -8.55 -17.97 -3.33
C ILE A 89 -8.40 -16.57 -2.74
N LEU A 90 -7.90 -16.45 -1.51
CA LEU A 90 -7.59 -15.15 -0.92
C LEU A 90 -6.59 -14.37 -1.78
N LYS A 91 -5.52 -15.03 -2.24
CA LYS A 91 -4.51 -14.42 -3.11
C LYS A 91 -5.14 -13.94 -4.43
N THR A 92 -5.95 -14.78 -5.07
CA THR A 92 -6.65 -14.44 -6.31
C THR A 92 -7.58 -13.25 -6.13
N ASN A 93 -8.34 -13.21 -5.03
CA ASN A 93 -9.27 -12.11 -4.73
C ASN A 93 -8.54 -10.80 -4.42
N VAL A 94 -7.38 -10.85 -3.76
CA VAL A 94 -6.50 -9.69 -3.59
C VAL A 94 -5.97 -9.21 -4.94
N GLU A 95 -5.46 -10.10 -5.78
CA GLU A 95 -4.93 -9.73 -7.11
C GLU A 95 -6.01 -9.13 -8.02
N ASN A 96 -7.23 -9.65 -8.00
CA ASN A 96 -8.35 -9.10 -8.75
C ASN A 96 -8.75 -7.72 -8.23
N THR A 97 -8.87 -7.57 -6.90
CA THR A 97 -9.15 -6.26 -6.28
C THR A 97 -8.11 -5.22 -6.65
N LEU A 98 -6.82 -5.58 -6.65
CA LEU A 98 -5.74 -4.67 -7.04
C LEU A 98 -5.82 -4.26 -8.51
N LYS A 99 -6.15 -5.18 -9.42
CA LYS A 99 -6.35 -4.87 -10.86
C LYS A 99 -7.55 -3.96 -11.10
N ASP A 100 -8.65 -4.20 -10.38
CA ASP A 100 -9.85 -3.36 -10.49
C ASP A 100 -9.58 -1.94 -10.02
N LEU A 101 -8.71 -1.78 -9.00
CA LEU A 101 -8.32 -0.48 -8.46
C LEU A 101 -7.24 0.23 -9.28
N GLU A 102 -6.43 -0.50 -10.07
CA GLU A 102 -5.26 0.02 -10.79
C GLU A 102 -5.56 1.29 -11.61
N ASN A 103 -6.76 1.37 -12.18
CA ASN A 103 -7.18 2.47 -13.05
C ASN A 103 -8.16 3.45 -12.38
N ASP A 104 -8.47 3.26 -11.09
CA ASP A 104 -9.38 4.14 -10.35
C ASP A 104 -8.66 5.43 -9.93
N THR A 105 -8.43 6.28 -10.92
CA THR A 105 -7.66 7.51 -10.78
C THR A 105 -8.31 8.48 -9.80
N ASP A 106 -9.64 8.56 -9.80
CA ASP A 106 -10.42 9.43 -8.91
C ASP A 106 -10.23 9.00 -7.45
N LEU A 107 -10.27 7.69 -7.18
CA LEU A 107 -9.99 7.17 -5.84
C LEU A 107 -8.59 7.57 -5.35
N PHE A 108 -7.56 7.40 -6.19
CA PHE A 108 -6.19 7.75 -5.79
C PHE A 108 -6.02 9.25 -5.57
N ILE A 109 -6.63 10.10 -6.40
CA ILE A 109 -6.64 11.55 -6.21
C ILE A 109 -7.32 11.90 -4.89
N ASP A 110 -8.51 11.36 -4.63
CA ASP A 110 -9.25 11.63 -3.39
C ASP A 110 -8.47 11.20 -2.14
N LEU A 111 -7.80 10.04 -2.20
CA LEU A 111 -6.94 9.55 -1.13
C LEU A 111 -5.78 10.51 -0.86
N LEU A 112 -5.07 10.97 -1.88
CA LEU A 112 -3.97 11.92 -1.73
C LEU A 112 -4.46 13.29 -1.23
N CYS A 113 -5.55 13.81 -1.80
CA CYS A 113 -6.15 15.07 -1.38
C CYS A 113 -6.71 15.02 0.05
N SER A 114 -7.13 13.84 0.54
CA SER A 114 -7.59 13.65 1.91
C SER A 114 -6.48 13.90 2.95
N MET A 115 -5.20 13.74 2.57
CA MET A 115 -4.07 14.00 3.48
C MET A 115 -4.07 15.44 3.99
N ASN A 116 -4.30 16.42 3.10
CA ASN A 116 -4.31 17.83 3.48
C ASN A 116 -5.38 18.12 4.53
N LYS A 117 -6.58 17.55 4.35
CA LYS A 117 -7.68 17.67 5.33
C LYS A 117 -7.31 17.06 6.69
N ARG A 118 -6.57 15.93 6.69
CA ARG A 118 -6.09 15.29 7.93
C ARG A 118 -5.01 16.11 8.62
N PHE A 119 -4.09 16.70 7.86
CA PHE A 119 -3.09 17.62 8.42
C PHE A 119 -3.75 18.83 9.06
N ASP A 120 -4.79 19.39 8.44
CA ASP A 120 -5.52 20.53 9.01
C ASP A 120 -6.28 20.13 10.28
N ALA A 121 -6.88 18.95 10.33
CA ALA A 121 -7.52 18.41 11.53
C ALA A 121 -6.52 18.18 12.67
N LEU A 122 -5.34 17.64 12.38
CA LEU A 122 -4.25 17.46 13.36
C LEU A 122 -3.76 18.79 13.92
N LYS A 123 -3.56 19.80 13.06
CA LYS A 123 -3.19 21.15 13.49
C LYS A 123 -4.26 21.76 14.40
N ALA A 124 -5.54 21.54 14.09
CA ALA A 124 -6.65 22.02 14.91
C ALA A 124 -6.77 21.30 16.26
N ALA A 125 -6.24 20.07 16.38
CA ALA A 125 -6.21 19.28 17.60
C ALA A 125 -5.01 19.56 18.51
N GLU A 126 -4.15 20.54 18.18
CA GLU A 126 -2.89 20.88 18.87
C GLU A 126 -1.81 19.78 18.89
N GLY A 127 -1.95 18.75 18.05
CA GLY A 127 -0.99 17.65 17.92
C GLY A 127 -1.49 16.34 18.51
#